data_AF-A0A932SQ68-F1
#
_entry.id   AF-A0A932SQ68-F1
#
_cell.length_a   1.000
_cell.length_b   1.000
_cell.length_c   1.000
_cell.angle_alpha   90.00
_cell.angle_beta   90.00
_cell.angle_gamma   90.00
#
_symmetry.space_group_name_H-M   'P 1'
#
loop_
_entity.id
_entity.type
_entity.pdbx_description
1 polymer ?
#
loop_
_entity_poly.entity_id
_entity_poly.type
_entity_poly.pdbx_seq_one_letter_code
_entity_poly.pdbx_strand_id
1 'polypeptide(L)'
;MRQRLALVVVGGVAGSGLFWLVQVMTGGPTITAFMGEQVAAAGGYPATLAPAFGWIIHVAVGLSYASLFGVVVAPLRLLPRAALAGTSLVMAIVFGWLTTAIAPSAISVTVGLLGHRRWPAEIFPLNWDVGLPFWNHQLFFLANWIMQVLGGMVVRARARSRRRSLITGREGQGERE
;
A
#
# COMPACT_ATOMS: atom_id res chain seq x y z
N MET A 1 -0.91 -18.84 1.95
CA MET A 1 -1.69 -17.65 2.37
C MET A 1 -0.90 -16.71 3.27
N ARG A 2 -0.35 -17.17 4.41
CA ARG A 2 0.39 -16.35 5.39
C ARG A 2 1.49 -15.45 4.81
N GLN A 3 2.38 -15.99 3.97
CA GLN A 3 3.46 -15.20 3.34
C GLN A 3 2.95 -14.06 2.44
N ARG A 4 1.79 -14.23 1.79
CA ARG A 4 1.21 -13.19 0.93
C ARG A 4 0.64 -12.06 1.77
N LEU A 5 -0.07 -12.40 2.84
CA LEU A 5 -0.57 -11.43 3.80
C LEU A 5 0.57 -10.64 4.43
N ALA A 6 1.67 -11.30 4.81
CA ALA A 6 2.84 -10.62 5.34
C ALA A 6 3.42 -9.59 4.36
N LEU A 7 3.56 -9.93 3.07
CA LEU A 7 4.05 -8.99 2.06
C LEU A 7 3.09 -7.81 1.82
N VAL A 8 1.78 -8.03 1.92
CA VAL A 8 0.76 -6.97 1.84
C VAL A 8 0.89 -6.02 3.05
N VAL A 9 0.94 -6.57 4.27
CA VAL A 9 1.05 -5.77 5.50
C VAL A 9 2.34 -4.97 5.52
N VAL A 10 3.48 -5.62 5.22
CA VAL A 10 4.78 -4.96 5.15
C VAL A 10 4.78 -3.89 4.07
N GLY A 11 4.26 -4.19 2.87
CA GLY A 11 4.16 -3.22 1.78
C GLY A 11 3.29 -2.00 2.11
N GLY A 12 2.15 -2.21 2.76
CA GLY A 12 1.26 -1.13 3.20
C GLY A 12 1.91 -0.24 4.26
N VAL A 13 2.45 -0.84 5.34
CA VAL A 13 3.09 -0.09 6.44
C VAL A 13 4.35 0.63 5.97
N ALA A 14 5.25 -0.07 5.27
CA ALA A 14 6.48 0.53 4.76
C ALA A 14 6.18 1.61 3.71
N GLY A 15 5.18 1.38 2.85
CA GLY A 15 4.70 2.37 1.88
C GLY A 15 4.17 3.63 2.58
N SER A 16 3.34 3.49 3.62
CA SER A 16 2.82 4.62 4.39
C SER A 16 3.94 5.41 5.07
N GLY A 17 4.93 4.72 5.63
CA GLY A 17 6.12 5.34 6.21
C GLY A 17 6.96 6.09 5.18
N LEU A 18 7.20 5.49 4.01
CA LEU A 18 7.92 6.13 2.91
C LEU A 18 7.20 7.37 2.41
N PHE A 19 5.88 7.27 2.19
CA PHE A 19 5.04 8.41 1.77
C PHE A 19 5.18 9.57 2.76
N TRP A 20 5.04 9.27 4.06
CA TRP A 20 5.16 10.27 5.12
C TRP A 20 6.56 10.89 5.16
N LEU A 21 7.62 10.08 5.07
CA LEU A 21 9.00 10.56 5.09
C LEU A 21 9.28 11.55 3.95
N VAL A 22 8.76 11.29 2.74
CA VAL A 22 8.91 12.22 1.62
C VAL A 22 8.21 13.55 1.88
N GLN A 23 7.02 13.55 2.51
CA GLN A 23 6.36 14.80 2.91
C GLN A 23 7.18 15.59 3.94
N VAL A 24 7.76 14.91 4.93
CA VAL A 24 8.65 15.55 5.92
C VAL A 24 9.87 16.17 5.26
N MET A 25 10.54 15.43 4.37
CA MET A 25 11.75 15.90 3.67
C MET A 25 11.48 17.07 2.71
N THR A 26 10.25 17.21 2.22
CA THR A 26 9.85 18.30 1.33
C THR A 26 9.34 19.53 2.08
N GLY A 27 9.32 19.51 3.42
CA GLY A 27 8.99 20.66 4.27
C GLY A 27 7.51 21.06 4.26
N GLY A 28 6.63 20.29 3.61
CA GLY A 28 5.20 20.55 3.56
C GLY A 28 4.42 19.92 4.73
N PRO A 29 3.16 20.32 4.94
CA PRO A 29 2.28 19.65 5.89
C PRO A 29 2.09 18.17 5.50
N THR A 30 2.27 17.28 6.49
CA THR A 30 2.06 15.84 6.27
C THR A 30 0.58 15.52 6.20
N ILE A 31 0.21 14.52 5.40
CA ILE A 31 -1.20 14.09 5.30
C ILE A 31 -1.72 13.59 6.65
N THR A 32 -0.85 12.99 7.47
CA THR A 32 -1.17 12.56 8.83
C THR A 32 -1.55 13.75 9.72
N ALA A 33 -0.80 14.85 9.68
CA ALA A 33 -1.14 16.05 10.47
C ALA A 33 -2.46 16.66 9.99
N PHE A 34 -2.57 16.89 8.67
CA PHE A 34 -3.76 17.45 8.06
C PHE A 34 -5.03 16.64 8.37
N MET A 35 -5.03 15.33 8.09
CA MET A 35 -6.20 14.48 8.33
C MET A 35 -6.56 14.40 9.82
N GLY A 36 -5.54 14.33 10.69
CA GLY A 36 -5.73 14.29 12.12
C GLY A 36 -6.45 15.52 12.65
N GLU A 37 -5.98 16.71 12.25
CA GLU A 37 -6.58 17.99 12.65
C GLU A 37 -7.99 18.16 12.09
N GLN A 38 -8.20 17.83 10.81
CA GLN A 38 -9.50 17.94 10.16
C GLN A 38 -10.55 17.04 10.82
N VAL A 39 -10.20 15.78 11.12
CA VAL A 39 -11.11 14.85 11.80
C VAL A 39 -11.36 15.28 13.25
N ALA A 40 -10.31 15.67 13.98
CA ALA A 40 -10.45 16.14 15.36
C ALA A 40 -11.39 17.35 15.45
N ALA A 41 -11.17 18.35 14.60
CA ALA A 41 -11.99 19.56 14.55
C ALA A 41 -13.42 19.27 14.06
N ALA A 42 -13.58 18.44 13.02
CA ALA A 42 -14.89 18.15 12.46
C ALA A 42 -15.81 17.41 13.44
N GLY A 43 -15.24 16.46 14.21
CA GLY A 43 -15.96 15.64 15.18
C GLY A 43 -15.99 16.18 16.61
N GLY A 44 -15.35 17.32 16.89
CA GLY A 44 -15.29 17.88 18.25
C GLY A 44 -14.45 17.05 19.23
N TYR A 45 -13.47 16.29 18.73
CA TYR A 45 -12.57 15.50 19.56
C TYR A 45 -11.47 16.37 20.19
N PRO A 46 -10.87 15.93 21.32
CA PRO A 46 -9.70 16.61 21.87
C PRO A 46 -8.57 16.70 20.85
N ALA A 47 -7.96 17.89 20.71
CA ALA A 47 -6.86 18.13 19.77
C ALA A 47 -5.65 17.21 20.02
N THR A 48 -5.46 16.74 21.25
CA THR A 48 -4.42 15.76 21.61
C THR A 48 -4.56 14.41 20.89
N LEU A 49 -5.75 14.08 20.37
CA LEU A 49 -5.99 12.86 19.60
C LEU A 49 -5.71 13.02 18.10
N ALA A 50 -5.52 14.24 17.60
CA ALA A 50 -5.30 14.51 16.17
C ALA A 50 -4.16 13.67 15.57
N PRO A 51 -2.96 13.57 16.20
CA PRO A 51 -1.89 12.74 15.66
C PRO A 51 -2.28 11.26 15.52
N ALA A 52 -3.03 10.72 16.48
CA ALA A 52 -3.47 9.33 16.45
C ALA A 52 -4.44 9.08 15.30
N PHE A 53 -5.44 9.93 15.11
CA PHE A 53 -6.37 9.83 13.98
C PHE A 53 -5.64 9.91 12.65
N GLY A 54 -4.74 10.87 12.50
CA GLY A 54 -3.91 11.05 11.31
C GLY A 54 -3.17 9.78 10.90
N TRP A 55 -2.45 9.18 11.85
CA TRP A 55 -1.69 7.95 11.60
C TRP A 55 -2.57 6.73 11.35
N ILE A 56 -3.64 6.55 12.13
CA ILE A 56 -4.57 5.43 11.94
C ILE A 56 -5.17 5.47 10.54
N ILE A 57 -5.65 6.63 10.10
CA ILE A 57 -6.25 6.81 8.77
C ILE A 57 -5.19 6.53 7.69
N HIS A 58 -4.01 7.13 7.80
CA HIS A 58 -2.94 6.99 6.79
C HIS A 58 -2.47 5.54 6.63
N VAL A 59 -2.28 4.82 7.74
CA VAL A 59 -1.90 3.40 7.72
C VAL A 59 -3.06 2.53 7.21
N ALA A 60 -4.30 2.81 7.61
CA ALA A 60 -5.47 2.06 7.14
C ALA A 60 -5.68 2.19 5.63
N VAL A 61 -5.53 3.40 5.08
CA VAL A 61 -5.59 3.66 3.63
C VAL A 61 -4.43 2.94 2.92
N GLY A 62 -3.21 3.02 3.45
CA GLY A 62 -2.05 2.30 2.91
C GLY A 62 -2.26 0.78 2.87
N LEU A 63 -2.75 0.18 3.95
CA LEU A 63 -3.07 -1.25 3.99
C LEU A 63 -4.18 -1.63 2.99
N SER A 64 -5.18 -0.76 2.83
CA SER A 64 -6.27 -0.96 1.87
C SER A 64 -5.77 -0.93 0.43
N TYR A 65 -4.93 0.05 0.08
CA TYR A 65 -4.30 0.15 -1.24
C TYR A 65 -3.36 -1.02 -1.53
N ALA A 66 -2.52 -1.40 -0.56
CA ALA A 66 -1.64 -2.55 -0.67
C ALA A 66 -2.44 -3.85 -0.90
N SER A 67 -3.56 -4.02 -0.19
CA SER A 67 -4.44 -5.17 -0.32
C SER A 67 -5.12 -5.21 -1.69
N LEU A 68 -5.68 -4.09 -2.13
CA LEU A 68 -6.33 -3.95 -3.44
C LEU A 68 -5.35 -4.27 -4.57
N PHE A 69 -4.14 -3.71 -4.51
CA PHE A 69 -3.08 -4.03 -5.47
C PHE A 69 -2.73 -5.52 -5.45
N GLY A 70 -2.60 -6.11 -4.26
CA GLY A 70 -2.33 -7.54 -4.11
C GLY A 70 -3.42 -8.46 -4.68
N VAL A 71 -4.69 -8.05 -4.59
CA VAL A 71 -5.84 -8.73 -5.20
C VAL A 71 -5.78 -8.63 -6.71
N VAL A 72 -5.57 -7.44 -7.27
CA VAL A 72 -5.51 -7.23 -8.74
C VAL A 72 -4.34 -7.97 -9.37
N VAL A 73 -3.19 -8.04 -8.69
CA VAL A 73 -2.00 -8.76 -9.19
C VAL A 73 -2.11 -10.27 -8.99
N ALA A 74 -2.99 -10.77 -8.12
CA ALA A 74 -3.12 -12.19 -7.85
C ALA A 74 -3.35 -13.07 -9.09
N PRO A 75 -4.29 -12.77 -10.01
CA PRO A 75 -4.51 -13.56 -11.22
C PRO A 75 -3.32 -13.51 -12.20
N LEU A 76 -2.57 -12.40 -12.23
CA LEU A 76 -1.41 -12.24 -13.11
C LEU A 76 -0.25 -13.19 -12.78
N ARG A 77 -0.30 -13.87 -11.63
CA ARG A 77 0.77 -14.78 -11.18
C ARG A 77 0.92 -16.04 -12.04
N LEU A 78 -0.03 -16.31 -12.93
CA LEU A 78 0.03 -17.38 -13.91
C LEU A 78 0.93 -17.03 -15.11
N LEU A 79 1.23 -15.75 -15.30
CA LEU A 79 2.09 -15.28 -16.39
C LEU A 79 3.57 -15.65 -16.17
N PRO A 80 4.37 -15.73 -17.26
CA PRO A 80 5.82 -15.76 -17.17
C PRO A 80 6.36 -14.62 -16.31
N ARG A 81 7.50 -14.84 -15.63
CA ARG A 81 8.04 -13.89 -14.63
C ARG A 81 8.19 -12.46 -15.18
N ALA A 82 8.71 -12.32 -16.40
CA ALA A 82 8.90 -11.03 -17.05
C ALA A 82 7.56 -10.32 -17.31
N ALA A 83 6.57 -11.04 -17.87
CA ALA A 83 5.23 -10.52 -18.11
C ALA A 83 4.52 -10.14 -16.79
N LEU A 84 4.59 -10.97 -15.76
CA LEU A 84 4.09 -10.64 -14.42
C LEU A 84 4.72 -9.34 -13.91
N ALA A 85 6.04 -9.21 -13.96
CA ALA A 85 6.74 -8.01 -13.48
C ALA A 85 6.29 -6.76 -14.26
N GLY A 86 6.29 -6.83 -15.60
CA GLY A 86 5.93 -5.71 -16.47
C GLY A 86 4.47 -5.29 -16.31
N THR A 87 3.52 -6.22 -16.44
CA THR A 87 2.09 -5.90 -16.33
C THR A 87 1.74 -5.38 -14.93
N SER A 88 2.29 -5.97 -13.87
CA SER A 88 2.02 -5.47 -12.52
C SER A 88 2.69 -4.13 -12.22
N LEU A 89 3.79 -3.78 -12.89
CA LEU A 89 4.42 -2.46 -12.78
C LEU A 89 3.52 -1.40 -13.43
N VAL A 90 2.98 -1.68 -14.62
CA VAL A 90 1.99 -0.79 -15.27
C VAL A 90 0.78 -0.60 -14.36
N MET A 91 0.27 -1.67 -13.75
CA MET A 91 -0.81 -1.56 -12.77
C MET A 91 -0.42 -0.67 -11.59
N ALA A 92 0.78 -0.82 -11.03
CA ALA A 92 1.23 0.02 -9.92
C ALA A 92 1.23 1.52 -10.28
N ILE A 93 1.68 1.86 -11.51
CA ILE A 93 1.68 3.22 -12.04
C ILE A 93 0.25 3.76 -12.19
N VAL A 94 -0.65 2.96 -12.78
CA VAL A 94 -2.07 3.34 -12.96
C VAL A 94 -2.75 3.53 -11.61
N PHE A 95 -2.48 2.65 -10.64
CA PHE A 95 -3.02 2.75 -9.30
C PHE A 95 -2.55 4.02 -8.59
N GLY A 96 -1.26 4.35 -8.66
CA GLY A 96 -0.75 5.58 -8.07
C GLY A 96 -1.37 6.83 -8.70
N TRP A 97 -1.60 6.82 -10.02
CA TRP A 97 -2.34 7.89 -10.69
C TRP A 97 -3.78 7.99 -10.18
N LEU A 98 -4.55 6.90 -10.27
CA LEU A 98 -5.97 6.90 -9.89
C LEU A 98 -6.18 7.29 -8.44
N THR A 99 -5.34 6.78 -7.53
CA THR A 99 -5.41 7.14 -6.11
C THR A 99 -5.06 8.59 -5.86
N THR A 100 -4.08 9.15 -6.57
CA THR A 100 -3.80 10.59 -6.54
C THR A 100 -5.01 11.40 -7.00
N ALA A 101 -5.65 10.98 -8.09
CA ALA A 101 -6.80 11.67 -8.66
C ALA A 101 -7.97 11.74 -7.68
N ILE A 102 -8.29 10.64 -7.00
CA ILE A 102 -9.41 10.59 -6.07
C ILE A 102 -9.05 11.02 -4.64
N ALA A 103 -7.77 11.24 -4.32
CA ALA A 103 -7.33 11.51 -2.94
C ALA A 103 -8.06 12.69 -2.29
N PRO A 104 -8.22 13.88 -2.93
CA PRO A 104 -8.93 14.99 -2.30
C PRO A 104 -10.40 14.64 -2.02
N SER A 105 -11.09 14.01 -2.98
CA SER A 105 -12.49 13.60 -2.81
C SER A 105 -12.64 12.58 -1.68
N ALA A 106 -11.75 11.59 -1.62
CA ALA A 106 -11.72 10.57 -0.57
C ALA A 106 -11.44 11.18 0.82
N ILE A 107 -10.59 12.21 0.89
CA ILE A 107 -10.33 12.99 2.09
C ILE A 107 -11.62 13.66 2.59
N SER A 108 -12.36 14.37 1.73
CA SER A 108 -13.63 15.03 2.13
C SER A 108 -14.62 14.04 2.74
N VAL A 109 -14.77 12.87 2.10
CA VAL A 109 -15.66 11.80 2.59
C VAL A 109 -15.16 11.25 3.93
N THR A 110 -13.86 10.99 4.05
CA THR A 110 -13.27 10.44 5.29
C THR A 110 -13.45 11.39 6.46
N VAL A 111 -13.19 12.69 6.26
CA VAL A 111 -13.39 13.72 7.28
C VAL A 111 -14.86 13.84 7.66
N GLY A 112 -15.78 13.84 6.69
CA GLY A 112 -17.22 13.91 6.94
C GLY A 112 -17.75 12.73 7.76
N LEU A 113 -17.35 11.51 7.40
CA LEU A 113 -17.78 10.30 8.09
C LEU A 113 -17.19 10.19 9.50
N LEU A 114 -15.88 10.36 9.66
CA LEU A 114 -15.21 10.22 10.96
C LEU A 114 -15.46 11.41 11.89
N GLY A 115 -15.76 12.58 11.32
CA GLY A 115 -16.16 13.79 12.04
C GLY A 115 -17.66 13.87 12.34
N HIS A 116 -18.43 12.80 12.16
CA HIS A 116 -19.88 12.75 12.41
C HIS A 116 -20.74 13.74 11.60
N ARG A 117 -20.23 14.31 10.51
CA ARG A 117 -20.92 15.29 9.67
C ARG A 117 -21.76 14.68 8.55
N ARG A 118 -22.05 13.37 8.62
CA ARG A 118 -22.72 12.58 7.56
C ARG A 118 -21.95 12.71 6.23
N TRP A 119 -22.62 12.45 5.10
CA TRP A 119 -22.02 12.63 3.78
C TRP A 119 -21.69 14.11 3.53
N PRO A 120 -20.50 14.46 3.04
CA PRO A 120 -20.14 15.86 2.83
C PRO A 120 -21.02 16.50 1.75
N ALA A 121 -21.49 17.72 2.01
CA ALA A 121 -22.29 18.47 1.04
C ALA A 121 -21.48 18.88 -0.19
N GLU A 122 -20.19 19.13 0.00
CA GLU A 122 -19.23 19.43 -1.06
C GLU A 122 -18.06 18.45 -0.99
N ILE A 123 -17.68 17.90 -2.14
CA ILE A 123 -16.56 16.97 -2.28
C ILE A 123 -15.44 17.72 -3.00
N PHE A 124 -14.21 17.64 -2.50
CA PHE A 124 -13.07 18.23 -3.20
C PHE A 124 -12.93 17.66 -4.61
N PRO A 125 -12.54 18.49 -5.60
CA PRO A 125 -12.40 18.05 -6.98
C PRO A 125 -11.31 16.99 -7.12
N LEU A 126 -11.36 16.26 -8.23
CA LEU A 126 -10.30 15.31 -8.59
C LEU A 126 -8.98 16.07 -8.83
N ASN A 127 -7.86 15.47 -8.43
CA ASN A 127 -6.53 16.03 -8.61
C ASN A 127 -5.81 15.42 -9.81
N TRP A 128 -5.72 16.16 -10.90
CA TRP A 128 -5.00 15.72 -12.11
C TRP A 128 -3.55 16.23 -12.18
N ASP A 129 -3.09 16.95 -11.16
CA ASP A 129 -1.78 17.58 -11.17
C ASP A 129 -0.65 16.58 -10.94
N VAL A 130 0.42 16.72 -11.73
CA VAL A 130 1.66 15.94 -11.59
C VAL A 130 2.59 16.62 -10.57
N GLY A 131 2.11 16.72 -9.34
CA GLY A 131 2.80 17.34 -8.22
C GLY A 131 3.37 16.35 -7.20
N LEU A 132 3.79 16.86 -6.03
CA LEU A 132 4.24 16.03 -4.92
C LEU A 132 3.23 14.92 -4.52
N PRO A 133 1.90 15.17 -4.47
CA PRO A 133 0.94 14.10 -4.18
C PRO A 133 1.00 12.96 -5.19
N PHE A 134 1.15 13.26 -6.49
CA PHE A 134 1.30 12.26 -7.53
C PHE A 134 2.53 11.39 -7.27
N TRP A 135 3.70 12.00 -7.13
CA TRP A 135 4.95 11.27 -6.91
C TRP A 135 4.95 10.44 -5.63
N ASN A 136 4.31 10.91 -4.56
CA ASN A 136 4.18 10.15 -3.33
C ASN A 136 3.34 8.87 -3.51
N HIS A 137 2.24 8.93 -4.25
CA HIS A 137 1.46 7.74 -4.57
C HIS A 137 2.23 6.80 -5.52
N GLN A 138 2.97 7.33 -6.51
CA GLN A 138 3.82 6.51 -7.37
C GLN A 138 4.87 5.75 -6.53
N LEU A 139 5.53 6.41 -5.59
CA LEU A 139 6.50 5.79 -4.70
C LEU A 139 5.86 4.73 -3.79
N PHE A 140 4.68 5.02 -3.24
CA PHE A 140 3.92 4.07 -2.43
C PHE A 140 3.61 2.78 -3.22
N PHE A 141 3.07 2.91 -4.43
CA PHE A 141 2.72 1.75 -5.25
C PHE A 141 3.94 1.03 -5.82
N LEU A 142 5.03 1.74 -6.10
CA LEU A 142 6.30 1.15 -6.48
C LEU A 142 6.87 0.28 -5.35
N ALA A 143 6.86 0.78 -4.11
CA ALA A 143 7.28 0.00 -2.94
C ALA A 143 6.42 -1.27 -2.78
N ASN A 144 5.11 -1.16 -2.97
CA ASN A 144 4.20 -2.30 -2.94
C ASN A 144 4.45 -3.29 -4.09
N TRP A 145 4.75 -2.80 -5.29
CA TRP A 145 5.16 -3.64 -6.41
C TRP A 145 6.44 -4.41 -6.08
N ILE A 146 7.49 -3.76 -5.57
CA ILE A 146 8.74 -4.41 -5.14
C ILE A 146 8.44 -5.51 -4.12
N MET A 147 7.70 -5.19 -3.05
CA MET A 147 7.44 -6.14 -1.96
C MET A 147 6.58 -7.32 -2.41
N GLN A 148 5.45 -7.04 -3.06
CA GLN A 148 4.44 -8.06 -3.35
C GLN A 148 4.75 -8.88 -4.60
N VAL A 149 5.40 -8.27 -5.60
CA VAL A 149 5.72 -8.91 -6.88
C VAL A 149 7.12 -9.51 -6.81
N LEU A 150 8.16 -8.69 -6.68
CA LEU A 150 9.54 -9.17 -6.67
C LEU A 150 9.84 -9.97 -5.40
N GLY A 151 9.48 -9.47 -4.23
CA GLY A 151 9.60 -10.20 -2.97
C GLY A 151 8.82 -11.52 -3.00
N GLY A 152 7.61 -11.48 -3.57
CA GLY A 152 6.81 -12.68 -3.82
C GLY A 152 7.51 -13.71 -4.72
N MET A 153 8.22 -13.28 -5.77
CA MET A 153 9.00 -14.17 -6.63
C MET A 153 10.15 -14.82 -5.88
N VAL A 154 10.89 -14.05 -5.08
CA VAL A 154 12.03 -14.52 -4.27
C VAL A 154 11.57 -15.57 -3.26
N VAL A 155 10.49 -15.30 -2.52
CA VAL A 155 9.92 -16.24 -1.54
C VAL A 155 9.52 -17.56 -2.22
N ARG A 156 8.88 -17.50 -3.39
CA ARG A 156 8.52 -18.71 -4.16
C ARG A 156 9.73 -19.47 -4.70
N ALA A 157 10.79 -18.78 -5.11
CA ALA A 157 12.02 -19.41 -5.57
C ALA A 157 12.72 -20.17 -4.43
N ARG A 158 12.85 -19.53 -3.25
CA ARG A 158 13.43 -20.14 -2.05
C ARG A 158 12.64 -21.37 -1.59
N ALA A 159 11.31 -21.28 -1.58
CA ALA A 159 10.46 -22.42 -1.20
C ALA A 159 10.63 -23.63 -2.14
N ARG A 160 10.78 -23.39 -3.45
CA ARG A 160 11.05 -24.45 -4.43
C ARG A 160 12.42 -25.09 -4.25
N SER A 161 13.45 -24.28 -4.03
CA SER A 161 14.82 -24.79 -3.76
C SER A 161 14.86 -25.68 -2.52
N ARG A 162 14.25 -25.24 -1.40
CA ARG A 162 14.17 -26.02 -0.16
C ARG A 162 13.41 -27.34 -0.31
N ARG A 163 12.34 -27.36 -1.11
CA ARG A 163 11.61 -28.60 -1.39
C ARG A 163 12.47 -29.58 -2.20
N ARG A 164 13.22 -29.09 -3.19
CA ARG A 164 14.10 -29.93 -4.02
C ARG A 164 15.20 -30.60 -3.18
N SER A 165 15.85 -29.85 -2.30
CA SER A 165 16.92 -30.39 -1.44
C SER A 165 16.42 -31.48 -0.48
N LEU A 166 15.18 -31.38 0.01
CA LEU A 166 14.56 -32.39 0.86
C LEU A 166 14.24 -33.69 0.12
N ILE A 167 13.90 -33.61 -1.17
CA ILE A 167 13.61 -34.81 -1.99
C ILE A 167 14.93 -35.53 -2.32
N THR A 168 15.91 -34.80 -2.85
CA THR A 168 17.21 -35.40 -3.24
C THR A 168 18.00 -35.92 -2.04
N GLY A 169 17.87 -35.29 -0.87
CA GLY A 169 18.51 -35.77 0.37
C GLY A 169 17.89 -37.06 0.92
N ARG A 170 16.62 -37.34 0.60
CA ARG A 170 15.92 -38.56 1.03
C ARG A 170 16.21 -39.75 0.11
N GLU A 171 16.36 -39.50 -1.19
CA GLU A 171 16.79 -40.51 -2.16
C GLU A 171 18.22 -41.00 -1.87
N GLY A 172 19.15 -40.10 -1.50
CA GLY A 172 20.52 -40.48 -1.15
C GLY A 172 20.71 -41.19 0.19
N GLN A 173 19.67 -41.25 1.04
CA GLN A 173 19.67 -42.02 2.29
C GLN A 173 19.01 -43.41 2.13
N GLY A 174 18.07 -43.57 1.20
CA GLY A 174 17.42 -44.87 0.93
C GLY A 174 18.29 -45.87 0.15
N GLU A 175 19.38 -45.41 -0.48
CA GLU A 175 20.36 -46.29 -1.15
C GLU A 175 21.49 -46.77 -0.20
N ARG A 176 21.46 -46.40 1.08
CA ARG A 176 22.46 -46.78 2.10
C ARG A 176 21.90 -47.66 3.21
N GLU A 177 20.74 -48.26 3.01
CA GLU A 177 20.17 -49.33 3.84
C GLU A 177 20.12 -50.62 3.01
#